data_AF-A0A9W8P2M6-F1
#
_entry.id   AF-A0A9W8P2M6-F1
#
_cell.length_a   1.000
_cell.length_b   1.000
_cell.length_c   1.000
_cell.angle_alpha   90.00
_cell.angle_beta   90.00
_cell.angle_gamma   90.00
#
_symmetry.space_group_name_H-M   'P 1'
#
loop_
_entity.id
_entity.type
_entity.pdbx_description
1 polymer ?
#
loop_
_entity_poly.entity_id
_entity_poly.type
_entity_poly.pdbx_seq_one_letter_code
_entity_poly.pdbx_strand_id
1 'polypeptide(L)'
;MIESAGWISTAASVGMAVGPPLVYADQAYSIVKKKDSTGFSRDVCAILLIANITRCFFWLGDRFELALLVQSILMILAQLALLYICIIYRPRVSPESLGTSTRLYSFWQWSLYSQYLEFLAGLILCQAILFLIFGRSKIFITLLGFVALGLESTLPIPQLISNYKQRSLYGFRMSTLLGWLGGDLFKTVYFFLQGSPLQFRVCAVFQLSVDFAILGQRIMYGNPPPPPVLSEEEDLEQALALAEES
;
A
#
# COMPACT_ATOMS: atom_id res chain seq x y z
N MET A 1 -16.06 -0.47 37.07
CA MET A 1 -14.84 -0.82 36.29
C MET A 1 -15.15 -1.61 35.01
N ILE A 2 -16.39 -2.08 34.78
CA ILE A 2 -16.76 -2.90 33.60
C ILE A 2 -17.23 -2.03 32.42
N GLU A 3 -17.88 -0.89 32.67
CA GLU A 3 -18.34 0.03 31.60
C GLU A 3 -17.20 0.78 30.90
N SER A 4 -16.09 1.05 31.60
CA SER A 4 -14.94 1.76 31.02
C SER A 4 -14.22 0.95 29.95
N ALA A 5 -14.36 -0.38 29.94
CA ALA A 5 -13.72 -1.24 28.95
C ALA A 5 -14.48 -1.27 27.61
N GLY A 6 -15.81 -1.09 27.62
CA GLY A 6 -16.65 -1.21 26.43
C GLY A 6 -16.47 -0.04 25.44
N TRP A 7 -16.39 1.19 25.95
CA TRP A 7 -16.22 2.36 25.09
C TRP A 7 -14.82 2.43 24.48
N ILE A 8 -13.79 1.96 25.20
CA ILE A 8 -12.41 1.89 24.68
C ILE A 8 -12.33 0.88 23.52
N SER A 9 -12.93 -0.29 23.68
CA SER A 9 -13.00 -1.30 22.62
C SER A 9 -13.76 -0.77 21.40
N THR A 10 -14.91 -0.13 21.63
CA THR A 10 -15.71 0.48 20.53
C THR A 10 -14.92 1.57 19.81
N ALA A 11 -14.27 2.47 20.55
CA ALA A 11 -13.44 3.53 19.98
C ALA A 11 -12.26 2.95 19.20
N ALA A 12 -11.60 1.90 19.70
CA ALA A 12 -10.55 1.19 19.00
C ALA A 12 -11.04 0.58 17.68
N SER A 13 -12.19 -0.09 17.69
CA SER A 13 -12.81 -0.66 16.48
C SER A 13 -13.19 0.42 15.45
N VAL A 14 -13.73 1.55 15.89
CA VAL A 14 -14.02 2.69 15.01
C VAL A 14 -12.72 3.27 14.43
N GLY A 15 -11.70 3.43 15.26
CA GLY A 15 -10.37 3.87 14.82
C GLY A 15 -9.75 2.93 13.78
N MET A 16 -9.85 1.61 13.99
CA MET A 16 -9.43 0.59 13.03
C MET A 16 -10.17 0.71 11.70
N ALA A 17 -11.50 0.93 11.75
CA ALA A 17 -12.33 1.02 10.56
C ALA A 17 -12.05 2.28 9.72
N VAL A 18 -11.89 3.42 10.39
CA VAL A 18 -11.93 4.74 9.73
C VAL A 18 -10.54 5.36 9.54
N GLY A 19 -9.57 5.02 10.40
CA GLY A 19 -8.23 5.61 10.38
C GLY A 19 -7.51 5.47 9.03
N PRO A 20 -7.33 4.24 8.51
CA PRO A 20 -6.60 4.06 7.26
C PRO A 20 -7.28 4.74 6.05
N PRO A 21 -8.60 4.62 5.81
CA PRO A 21 -9.27 5.35 4.73
C PRO A 21 -9.13 6.88 4.81
N LEU A 22 -9.15 7.46 6.03
CA LEU A 22 -9.00 8.91 6.21
C LEU A 22 -7.64 9.44 5.74
N VAL A 23 -6.56 8.67 5.92
CA VAL A 23 -5.23 9.05 5.42
C VAL A 23 -5.26 9.23 3.90
N TYR A 24 -5.96 8.36 3.17
CA TYR A 24 -6.10 8.48 1.72
C TYR A 24 -7.09 9.57 1.29
N ALA A 25 -8.09 9.87 2.11
CA ALA A 25 -8.97 11.02 1.89
C ALA A 25 -8.19 12.36 2.02
N ASP A 26 -7.30 12.48 3.01
CA ASP A 26 -6.40 13.63 3.13
C ASP A 26 -5.44 13.73 1.94
N GLN A 27 -4.88 12.60 1.50
CA GLN A 27 -4.06 12.55 0.29
C GLN A 27 -4.83 13.01 -0.96
N ALA A 28 -6.08 12.57 -1.11
CA ALA A 28 -6.95 13.00 -2.20
C ALA A 28 -7.18 14.51 -2.17
N TYR A 29 -7.46 15.06 -0.99
CA TYR A 29 -7.62 16.50 -0.78
C TYR A 29 -6.34 17.28 -1.16
N SER A 30 -5.17 16.78 -0.76
CA SER A 30 -3.86 17.36 -1.10
C SER A 30 -3.63 17.42 -2.60
N ILE A 31 -3.96 16.36 -3.35
CA ILE A 31 -3.84 16.29 -4.81
C ILE A 31 -4.81 17.27 -5.48
N VAL A 32 -6.08 17.30 -5.05
CA VAL A 32 -7.08 18.24 -5.60
C VAL A 32 -6.65 19.69 -5.40
N LYS A 33 -6.11 20.00 -4.22
CA LYS A 33 -5.62 21.35 -3.88
C LYS A 33 -4.42 21.75 -4.75
N LYS A 34 -3.48 20.82 -4.99
CA LYS A 34 -2.28 21.06 -5.79
C LYS A 34 -2.51 20.94 -7.30
N LYS A 35 -3.62 20.32 -7.71
CA LYS A 35 -3.93 19.98 -9.11
C LYS A 35 -2.83 19.12 -9.77
N ASP A 36 -2.16 18.29 -8.95
CA ASP A 36 -1.02 17.48 -9.37
C ASP A 36 -0.95 16.19 -8.55
N SER A 37 -0.88 15.05 -9.24
CA SER A 37 -0.76 13.71 -8.64
C SER A 37 0.64 13.10 -8.75
N THR A 38 1.67 13.83 -9.22
CA THR A 38 3.03 13.29 -9.45
C THR A 38 3.63 12.58 -8.23
N GLY A 39 3.36 13.11 -7.02
CA GLY A 39 3.90 12.58 -5.77
C GLY A 39 3.20 11.33 -5.21
N PHE A 40 2.15 10.81 -5.87
CA PHE A 40 1.41 9.64 -5.39
C PHE A 40 1.38 8.51 -6.42
N SER A 41 1.77 7.31 -6.00
CA SER A 41 1.76 6.14 -6.88
C SER A 41 0.37 5.53 -6.99
N ARG A 42 -0.15 5.46 -8.22
CA ARG A 42 -1.41 4.76 -8.53
C ARG A 42 -1.35 3.25 -8.22
N ASP A 43 -0.16 2.66 -8.17
CA ASP A 43 0.01 1.25 -7.81
C ASP A 43 -0.45 0.96 -6.37
N VAL A 44 -0.35 1.96 -5.49
CA VAL A 44 -0.89 1.85 -4.12
C VAL A 44 -2.41 1.65 -4.16
N CYS A 45 -3.12 2.38 -5.03
CA CYS A 45 -4.55 2.14 -5.26
C CYS A 45 -4.79 0.71 -5.77
N ALA A 46 -3.96 0.19 -6.67
CA ALA A 46 -4.08 -1.18 -7.20
C ALA A 46 -4.02 -2.21 -6.08
N ILE A 47 -2.94 -2.16 -5.30
CA ILE A 47 -2.65 -3.11 -4.24
C ILE A 47 -3.78 -3.07 -3.21
N LEU A 48 -4.21 -1.87 -2.78
CA LEU A 48 -5.26 -1.73 -1.78
C LEU A 48 -6.64 -2.13 -2.29
N LEU A 49 -6.99 -1.83 -3.55
CA LEU A 49 -8.27 -2.27 -4.11
C LEU A 49 -8.33 -3.78 -4.22
N ILE A 50 -7.30 -4.41 -4.78
CA ILE A 50 -7.22 -5.87 -4.90
C ILE A 50 -7.23 -6.52 -3.52
N ALA A 51 -6.42 -6.01 -2.57
CA ALA A 51 -6.35 -6.51 -1.20
C ALA A 51 -7.70 -6.46 -0.48
N ASN A 52 -8.36 -5.29 -0.49
CA ASN A 52 -9.59 -5.08 0.28
C ASN A 52 -10.81 -5.77 -0.37
N ILE A 53 -10.87 -5.88 -1.71
CA ILE A 53 -11.88 -6.70 -2.40
C ILE A 53 -11.70 -8.17 -2.01
N THR A 54 -10.46 -8.67 -2.08
CA THR A 54 -10.14 -10.07 -1.69
C THR A 54 -10.48 -10.32 -0.21
N ARG A 55 -10.26 -9.33 0.66
CA ARG A 55 -10.60 -9.40 2.08
C ARG A 55 -12.10 -9.51 2.32
N CYS A 56 -12.93 -8.89 1.49
CA CYS A 56 -14.39 -9.04 1.55
C CYS A 56 -14.81 -10.49 1.26
N PHE A 57 -14.21 -11.14 0.27
CA PHE A 57 -14.45 -12.57 0.01
C PHE A 57 -13.89 -13.47 1.12
N PHE A 58 -12.73 -13.12 1.69
CA PHE A 58 -12.21 -13.82 2.86
C PHE A 58 -13.20 -13.80 4.03
N TRP A 59 -13.84 -12.65 4.29
CA TRP A 59 -14.86 -12.53 5.34
C TRP A 59 -16.08 -13.44 5.12
N LEU A 60 -16.46 -13.69 3.86
CA LEU A 60 -17.56 -14.61 3.56
C LEU A 60 -17.24 -16.04 4.00
N GLY A 61 -15.96 -16.46 3.93
CA GLY A 61 -15.52 -17.80 4.31
C GLY A 61 -15.09 -17.93 5.78
N ASP A 62 -14.49 -16.89 6.36
CA ASP A 62 -14.09 -16.83 7.77
C ASP A 62 -14.46 -15.47 8.37
N ARG A 63 -15.48 -15.46 9.24
CA ARG A 63 -16.11 -14.24 9.75
C ARG A 63 -15.24 -13.62 10.85
N PHE A 64 -14.42 -12.65 10.46
CA PHE A 64 -13.73 -11.77 11.39
C PHE A 64 -14.59 -10.53 11.76
N GLU A 65 -14.06 -9.67 12.63
CA GLU A 65 -14.79 -8.53 13.16
C GLU A 65 -15.37 -7.59 12.12
N LEU A 66 -16.60 -7.12 12.37
CA LEU A 66 -17.32 -6.22 11.47
C LEU A 66 -16.54 -4.93 11.21
N ALA A 67 -15.81 -4.40 12.19
CA ALA A 67 -15.01 -3.20 12.05
C ALA A 67 -13.97 -3.29 10.92
N LEU A 68 -13.36 -4.47 10.74
CA LEU A 68 -12.36 -4.70 9.69
C LEU A 68 -13.02 -4.92 8.31
N LEU A 69 -14.26 -5.43 8.28
CA LEU A 69 -15.05 -5.46 7.05
C LEU A 69 -15.44 -4.04 6.62
N VAL A 70 -15.92 -3.24 7.57
CA VAL A 70 -16.23 -1.81 7.34
C VAL A 70 -14.97 -1.07 6.88
N GLN A 71 -13.82 -1.32 7.51
CA GLN A 71 -12.52 -0.80 7.05
C GLN A 71 -12.30 -1.11 5.57
N SER A 72 -12.53 -2.35 5.16
CA SER A 72 -12.28 -2.80 3.80
C SER A 72 -13.19 -2.09 2.79
N ILE A 73 -14.47 -1.94 3.13
CA ILE A 73 -15.45 -1.24 2.29
C ILE A 73 -15.07 0.25 2.18
N LEU A 74 -14.79 0.92 3.30
CA LEU A 74 -14.38 2.32 3.32
C LEU A 74 -13.07 2.53 2.54
N MET A 75 -12.13 1.60 2.66
CA MET A 75 -10.87 1.63 1.92
C MET A 75 -11.12 1.48 0.42
N ILE A 76 -11.97 0.55 -0.03
CA ILE A 76 -12.33 0.42 -1.45
C ILE A 76 -12.89 1.74 -1.99
N LEU A 77 -13.84 2.35 -1.27
CA LEU A 77 -14.42 3.63 -1.68
C LEU A 77 -13.38 4.75 -1.75
N ALA A 78 -12.54 4.88 -0.73
CA ALA A 78 -11.47 5.87 -0.68
C ALA A 78 -10.47 5.68 -1.84
N GLN A 79 -10.09 4.44 -2.15
CA GLN A 79 -9.13 4.15 -3.22
C GLN A 79 -9.73 4.35 -4.62
N LEU A 80 -11.01 4.03 -4.83
CA LEU A 80 -11.69 4.35 -6.08
C LEU A 80 -11.74 5.86 -6.32
N ALA A 81 -12.11 6.63 -5.28
CA ALA A 81 -12.15 8.09 -5.36
C ALA A 81 -10.75 8.69 -5.60
N LEU A 82 -9.74 8.23 -4.85
CA LEU A 82 -8.36 8.68 -5.00
C LEU A 82 -7.81 8.33 -6.39
N LEU A 83 -8.07 7.13 -6.89
CA LEU A 83 -7.66 6.71 -8.23
C LEU A 83 -8.28 7.62 -9.31
N TYR A 84 -9.58 7.91 -9.21
CA TYR A 84 -10.25 8.82 -10.12
C TYR A 84 -9.62 10.23 -10.10
N ILE A 85 -9.33 10.76 -8.91
CA ILE A 85 -8.65 12.05 -8.73
C ILE A 85 -7.25 12.04 -9.34
N CYS A 86 -6.47 10.97 -9.14
CA CYS A 86 -5.14 10.80 -9.74
C CYS A 86 -5.19 10.73 -11.27
N ILE A 87 -6.26 10.21 -11.86
CA ILE A 87 -6.43 10.18 -13.31
C ILE A 87 -6.77 11.58 -13.84
N ILE A 88 -7.61 12.35 -13.14
CA ILE A 88 -7.95 13.74 -13.52
C ILE A 88 -6.75 14.66 -13.47
N TYR A 89 -5.97 14.62 -12.38
CA TYR A 89 -4.81 15.50 -12.18
C TYR A 89 -3.49 14.85 -12.60
N ARG A 90 -3.57 13.94 -13.58
CA ARG A 90 -2.41 13.25 -14.13
C ARG A 90 -1.45 14.25 -14.81
N PRO A 91 -0.13 14.14 -14.57
CA PRO A 91 0.86 14.93 -15.29
C PRO A 91 0.84 14.63 -16.79
N ARG A 92 1.08 15.64 -17.63
CA ARG A 92 1.12 15.47 -19.09
C ARG A 92 2.30 14.63 -19.59
N VAL A 93 3.38 14.57 -18.81
CA VAL A 93 4.66 13.90 -19.15
C VAL A 93 4.82 12.60 -18.38
N SER A 94 3.77 11.79 -18.26
CA SER A 94 3.85 10.49 -17.60
C SER A 94 4.25 9.40 -18.63
N PRO A 95 4.96 8.33 -18.23
CA PRO A 95 5.33 7.24 -19.16
C PRO A 95 4.13 6.64 -19.91
N GLU A 96 2.96 6.67 -19.27
CA GLU A 96 1.71 6.20 -19.84
C GLU A 96 1.11 7.18 -20.85
N SER A 97 1.23 8.49 -20.63
CA SER A 97 0.78 9.49 -21.62
C SER A 97 1.68 9.52 -22.86
N LEU A 98 2.94 9.12 -22.70
CA LEU A 98 3.91 8.98 -23.78
C LEU A 98 3.86 7.61 -24.47
N GLY A 99 3.07 6.65 -23.97
CA GLY A 99 2.95 5.31 -24.54
C GLY A 99 4.21 4.45 -24.42
N THR A 100 5.15 4.83 -23.54
CA THR A 100 6.46 4.17 -23.36
C THR A 100 6.47 3.18 -22.20
N SER A 101 5.29 2.72 -21.75
CA SER A 101 5.21 1.75 -20.65
C SER A 101 5.89 0.44 -21.01
N THR A 102 6.84 0.02 -20.18
CA THR A 102 7.49 -1.30 -20.25
C THR A 102 6.68 -2.39 -19.55
N ARG A 103 5.52 -2.06 -18.94
CA ARG A 103 4.70 -3.02 -18.19
C ARG A 103 3.88 -3.88 -19.14
N LEU A 104 3.82 -5.18 -18.85
CA LEU A 104 2.95 -6.12 -19.55
C LEU A 104 1.50 -5.60 -19.52
N TYR A 105 0.91 -5.48 -20.72
CA TYR A 105 -0.44 -4.93 -20.94
C TYR A 105 -0.71 -3.55 -20.32
N SER A 106 0.35 -2.76 -20.04
CA SER A 106 0.23 -1.49 -19.30
C SER A 106 -0.57 -1.65 -18.01
N PHE A 107 -0.34 -2.75 -17.28
CA PHE A 107 -1.09 -3.07 -16.07
C PHE A 107 -1.16 -1.88 -15.11
N TRP A 108 -2.39 -1.52 -14.74
CA TRP A 108 -2.74 -0.41 -13.84
C TRP A 108 -2.29 0.99 -14.31
N GLN A 109 -1.90 1.10 -15.56
CA GLN A 109 -1.38 2.33 -16.19
C GLN A 109 -2.34 2.89 -17.26
N TRP A 110 -3.54 2.34 -17.33
CA TRP A 110 -4.59 2.71 -18.28
C TRP A 110 -4.96 4.21 -18.25
N SER A 111 -5.47 4.71 -19.37
CA SER A 111 -5.85 6.12 -19.54
C SER A 111 -7.24 6.39 -18.95
N LEU A 112 -8.19 5.49 -19.19
CA LEU A 112 -9.58 5.67 -18.80
C LEU A 112 -9.87 5.01 -17.47
N TYR A 113 -10.65 5.69 -16.62
CA TYR A 113 -11.12 5.15 -15.35
C TYR A 113 -11.98 3.89 -15.52
N SER A 114 -12.74 3.78 -16.62
CA SER A 114 -13.56 2.61 -16.92
C SER A 114 -12.76 1.31 -17.02
N GLN A 115 -11.54 1.36 -17.58
CA GLN A 115 -10.67 0.19 -17.72
C GLN A 115 -10.26 -0.37 -16.35
N TYR A 116 -10.08 0.49 -15.36
CA TYR A 116 -9.85 0.07 -13.97
C TYR A 116 -11.09 -0.60 -13.38
N LEU A 117 -12.28 -0.03 -13.59
CA LEU A 117 -13.54 -0.63 -13.10
C LEU A 117 -13.84 -1.97 -13.76
N GLU A 118 -13.59 -2.11 -15.08
CA GLU A 118 -13.74 -3.36 -15.81
C GLU A 118 -12.80 -4.45 -15.26
N PHE A 119 -11.54 -4.11 -15.00
CA PHE A 119 -10.60 -5.02 -14.35
C PHE A 119 -11.08 -5.45 -12.97
N LEU A 120 -11.53 -4.51 -12.14
CA LEU A 120 -12.03 -4.81 -10.78
C LEU A 120 -13.32 -5.64 -10.81
N ALA A 121 -14.22 -5.38 -11.76
CA ALA A 121 -15.41 -6.19 -11.97
C ALA A 121 -15.04 -7.62 -12.39
N GLY A 122 -14.08 -7.77 -13.31
CA GLY A 122 -13.52 -9.06 -13.69
C GLY A 122 -12.87 -9.80 -12.53
N LEU A 123 -12.12 -9.10 -11.67
CA LEU A 123 -11.54 -9.65 -10.44
C LEU A 123 -12.62 -10.15 -9.48
N ILE A 124 -13.66 -9.35 -9.22
CA ILE A 124 -14.78 -9.73 -8.36
C ILE A 124 -15.49 -10.96 -8.92
N LEU A 125 -15.76 -10.99 -10.23
CA LEU A 125 -16.39 -12.14 -10.89
C LEU A 125 -15.53 -13.40 -10.76
N CYS A 126 -14.23 -13.29 -11.03
CA CYS A 126 -13.29 -14.40 -10.89
C CYS A 126 -13.26 -14.93 -9.45
N GLN A 127 -13.15 -14.05 -8.46
CA GLN A 127 -13.18 -14.44 -7.06
C GLN A 127 -14.53 -15.05 -6.64
N ALA A 128 -15.65 -14.53 -7.15
CA ALA A 128 -16.96 -15.11 -6.91
C ALA A 128 -17.06 -16.54 -7.45
N ILE A 129 -16.59 -16.78 -8.68
CA ILE A 129 -16.54 -18.14 -9.26
C ILE A 129 -15.66 -19.05 -8.41
N LEU A 130 -14.44 -18.62 -8.08
CA LEU A 130 -13.53 -19.39 -7.23
C LEU A 130 -14.14 -19.69 -5.85
N PHE A 131 -14.83 -18.72 -5.25
CA PHE A 131 -15.48 -18.88 -3.96
C PHE A 131 -16.68 -19.84 -4.04
N LEU A 132 -17.47 -19.81 -5.10
CA LEU A 132 -18.57 -20.76 -5.30
C LEU A 132 -18.06 -22.20 -5.47
N ILE A 133 -16.92 -22.40 -6.12
CA ILE A 133 -16.31 -23.73 -6.32
C ILE A 133 -15.59 -24.21 -5.05
N PHE A 134 -14.77 -23.35 -4.44
CA PHE A 134 -13.82 -23.74 -3.39
C PHE A 134 -14.16 -23.22 -1.99
N GLY A 135 -15.26 -22.49 -1.80
CA GLY A 135 -15.58 -21.80 -0.54
C GLY A 135 -15.76 -22.70 0.68
N ARG A 136 -16.01 -24.00 0.48
CA ARG A 136 -16.05 -25.00 1.58
C ARG A 136 -14.67 -25.50 2.01
N SER A 137 -13.63 -25.23 1.23
CA SER A 137 -12.25 -25.65 1.50
C SER A 137 -11.57 -24.67 2.44
N LYS A 138 -11.19 -25.15 3.64
CA LYS A 138 -10.44 -24.36 4.62
C LYS A 138 -9.10 -23.87 4.07
N ILE A 139 -8.44 -24.67 3.23
CA ILE A 139 -7.15 -24.30 2.61
C ILE A 139 -7.36 -23.10 1.69
N PHE A 140 -8.41 -23.14 0.85
CA PHE A 140 -8.73 -22.03 -0.05
C PHE A 140 -9.01 -20.74 0.73
N ILE A 141 -9.88 -20.79 1.75
CA ILE A 141 -10.19 -19.62 2.59
C ILE A 141 -8.93 -19.11 3.32
N THR A 142 -8.07 -20.01 3.78
CA THR A 142 -6.81 -19.64 4.44
C THR A 142 -5.87 -18.89 3.49
N LEU A 143 -5.65 -19.44 2.29
CA LEU A 143 -4.84 -18.80 1.25
C LEU A 143 -5.43 -17.46 0.81
N LEU A 144 -6.75 -17.37 0.65
CA LEU A 144 -7.44 -16.15 0.29
C LEU A 144 -7.19 -15.02 1.31
N GLY A 145 -7.26 -15.35 2.61
CA GLY A 145 -6.93 -14.41 3.68
C GLY A 145 -5.46 -13.96 3.64
N PHE A 146 -4.52 -14.87 3.39
CA PHE A 146 -3.09 -14.53 3.25
C PHE A 146 -2.82 -13.67 2.01
N VAL A 147 -3.50 -13.90 0.89
CA VAL A 147 -3.38 -13.05 -0.30
C VAL A 147 -3.92 -11.65 0.01
N ALA A 148 -5.11 -11.56 0.62
CA ALA A 148 -5.75 -10.28 0.93
C ALA A 148 -4.95 -9.42 1.92
N LEU A 149 -4.37 -10.03 2.95
CA LEU A 149 -3.61 -9.31 3.97
C LEU A 149 -2.13 -9.17 3.60
N GLY A 150 -1.58 -10.16 2.90
CA GLY A 150 -0.22 -10.16 2.38
C GLY A 150 0.02 -9.05 1.37
N LEU A 151 -0.93 -8.81 0.46
CA LEU A 151 -0.85 -7.69 -0.48
C LEU A 151 -0.73 -6.35 0.27
N GLU A 152 -1.59 -6.11 1.25
CA GLU A 152 -1.52 -4.89 2.07
C GLU A 152 -0.21 -4.80 2.85
N SER A 153 0.30 -5.92 3.37
CA SER A 153 1.53 -5.94 4.16
C SER A 153 2.79 -5.69 3.34
N THR A 154 2.72 -5.72 2.01
CA THR A 154 3.86 -5.43 1.13
C THR A 154 4.05 -3.95 0.82
N LEU A 155 3.09 -3.09 1.16
CA LEU A 155 3.15 -1.64 0.85
C LEU A 155 4.41 -0.92 1.36
N PRO A 156 4.98 -1.27 2.54
CA PRO A 156 6.22 -0.62 3.00
C PRO A 156 7.49 -1.13 2.31
N ILE A 157 7.45 -2.26 1.61
CA ILE A 157 8.63 -2.92 1.02
C ILE A 157 9.33 -2.04 -0.03
N PRO A 158 8.64 -1.36 -0.96
CA PRO A 158 9.29 -0.45 -1.90
C PRO A 158 10.11 0.64 -1.19
N GLN A 159 9.61 1.16 -0.06
CA GLN A 159 10.35 2.14 0.74
C GLN A 159 11.61 1.50 1.35
N LEU A 160 11.49 0.31 1.94
CA LEU A 160 12.62 -0.44 2.51
C LEU A 160 13.73 -0.65 1.46
N ILE A 161 13.35 -1.05 0.25
CA ILE A 161 14.29 -1.27 -0.86
C ILE A 161 14.91 0.04 -1.33
N SER A 162 14.11 1.10 -1.51
CA SER A 162 14.59 2.41 -1.96
C SER A 162 15.65 2.97 -1.01
N ASN A 163 15.37 2.92 0.30
CA ASN A 163 16.30 3.36 1.33
C ASN A 163 17.61 2.57 1.30
N TYR A 164 17.54 1.25 1.08
CA TYR A 164 18.71 0.40 0.99
C TYR A 164 19.57 0.76 -0.24
N LYS A 165 18.93 0.97 -1.40
CA LYS A 165 19.62 1.33 -2.64
C LYS A 165 20.25 2.73 -2.58
N GLN A 166 19.50 3.70 -2.07
CA GLN A 166 19.95 5.10 -2.00
C GLN A 166 20.91 5.36 -0.83
N ARG A 167 20.99 4.44 0.14
CA ARG A 167 21.71 4.62 1.42
C ARG A 167 21.36 5.95 2.08
N SER A 168 20.10 6.37 1.93
CA SER A 168 19.55 7.61 2.45
C SER A 168 18.03 7.52 2.49
N LEU A 169 17.42 8.24 3.44
CA LEU A 169 15.98 8.45 3.52
C LEU A 169 15.59 9.88 3.14
N TYR A 170 16.40 10.53 2.29
CA TYR A 170 16.16 11.90 1.82
C TYR A 170 14.73 12.11 1.34
N GLY A 171 14.07 13.15 1.86
CA GLY A 171 12.69 13.49 1.52
C GLY A 171 11.62 12.64 2.23
N PHE A 172 11.98 11.53 2.89
CA PHE A 172 11.05 10.74 3.68
C PHE A 172 10.82 11.38 5.07
N ARG A 173 9.56 11.74 5.35
CA ARG A 173 9.19 12.46 6.56
C ARG A 173 9.17 11.54 7.77
N MET A 174 9.82 11.96 8.87
CA MET A 174 9.84 11.20 10.12
C MET A 174 8.44 11.01 10.72
N SER A 175 7.57 12.00 10.60
CA SER A 175 6.18 11.92 11.06
C SER A 175 5.40 10.79 10.37
N THR A 176 5.66 10.53 9.08
CA THR A 176 5.03 9.44 8.34
C THR A 176 5.49 8.09 8.86
N LEU A 177 6.80 7.91 9.07
CA LEU A 177 7.36 6.69 9.62
C LEU A 177 6.81 6.36 11.01
N LEU A 178 6.76 7.36 11.90
CA LEU A 178 6.19 7.18 13.24
C LEU A 178 4.68 6.87 13.18
N GLY A 179 3.96 7.46 12.22
CA GLY A 179 2.56 7.16 11.98
C GLY A 179 2.33 5.71 11.52
N TRP A 180 3.19 5.19 10.63
CA TRP A 180 3.15 3.79 10.19
C TRP A 180 3.43 2.85 11.36
N LEU A 181 4.57 3.05 12.04
CA LEU A 181 4.97 2.22 13.17
C LEU A 181 3.90 2.21 14.28
N GLY A 182 3.36 3.38 14.64
CA GLY A 182 2.32 3.50 15.65
C GLY A 182 1.01 2.82 15.23
N GLY A 183 0.60 3.00 13.97
CA GLY A 183 -0.60 2.36 13.42
C GLY A 183 -0.49 0.84 13.37
N ASP A 184 0.65 0.31 12.91
CA ASP A 184 0.84 -1.13 12.76
C ASP A 184 1.14 -1.82 14.10
N LEU A 185 1.76 -1.11 15.06
CA LEU A 185 1.83 -1.56 16.44
C LEU A 185 0.43 -1.67 17.06
N PHE A 186 -0.40 -0.63 16.87
CA PHE A 186 -1.78 -0.63 17.36
C PHE A 186 -2.59 -1.78 16.75
N LYS A 187 -2.55 -1.98 15.43
CA LYS A 187 -3.22 -3.11 14.75
C LYS A 187 -2.74 -4.45 15.28
N THR A 188 -1.43 -4.62 15.45
CA THR A 188 -0.85 -5.86 15.96
C THR A 188 -1.41 -6.18 17.35
N VAL A 189 -1.34 -5.23 18.29
CA VAL A 189 -1.92 -5.40 19.64
C VAL A 189 -3.42 -5.72 19.55
N TYR A 190 -4.16 -4.97 18.73
CA TYR A 190 -5.59 -5.18 18.53
C TYR A 190 -5.92 -6.61 18.05
N PHE A 191 -5.22 -7.12 17.04
CA PHE A 191 -5.49 -8.46 16.49
C PHE A 191 -5.17 -9.60 17.47
N PHE A 192 -4.15 -9.42 18.33
CA PHE A 192 -3.83 -10.40 19.37
C PHE A 192 -4.84 -10.37 20.51
N LEU A 193 -5.27 -9.19 20.95
CA LEU A 193 -6.28 -9.05 22.01
C LEU A 193 -7.65 -9.58 21.57
N GLN A 194 -8.05 -9.33 20.32
CA GLN A 194 -9.34 -9.79 19.79
C GLN A 194 -9.34 -11.23 19.28
N GLY A 195 -8.22 -11.94 19.35
CA GLY A 195 -8.13 -13.32 18.86
C GLY A 195 -8.43 -13.44 17.36
N SER A 196 -8.07 -12.43 16.57
CA SER A 196 -8.35 -12.38 15.12
C SER A 196 -7.75 -13.58 14.37
N PRO A 197 -8.23 -13.93 13.16
CA PRO A 197 -7.68 -15.03 12.37
C PRO A 197 -6.15 -14.93 12.19
N LEU A 198 -5.49 -16.07 12.03
CA LEU A 198 -4.02 -16.17 11.99
C LEU A 198 -3.40 -15.23 10.95
N GLN A 199 -4.06 -15.05 9.81
CA GLN A 199 -3.63 -14.22 8.69
C GLN A 199 -3.44 -12.77 9.13
N PHE A 200 -4.35 -12.21 9.94
CA PHE A 200 -4.24 -10.85 10.47
C PHE A 200 -3.02 -10.70 11.38
N ARG A 201 -2.82 -11.66 12.29
CA ARG A 201 -1.70 -11.64 13.23
C ARG A 201 -0.35 -11.76 12.52
N VAL A 202 -0.21 -12.70 11.60
CA VAL A 202 1.04 -12.93 10.86
C VAL A 202 1.37 -11.73 9.97
N CYS A 203 0.40 -11.23 9.19
CA CYS A 203 0.64 -10.10 8.30
C CYS A 203 0.92 -8.80 9.07
N ALA A 204 0.27 -8.57 10.21
CA ALA A 204 0.53 -7.40 11.05
C ALA A 204 1.94 -7.43 11.68
N VAL A 205 2.37 -8.59 12.18
CA VAL A 205 3.74 -8.77 12.68
C VAL A 205 4.77 -8.55 11.57
N PHE A 206 4.50 -9.07 10.36
CA PHE A 206 5.37 -8.83 9.21
C PHE A 206 5.45 -7.33 8.87
N GLN A 207 4.32 -6.63 8.78
CA GLN A 207 4.25 -5.18 8.55
C GLN A 207 5.07 -4.41 9.58
N LEU A 208 4.82 -4.67 10.86
CA LEU A 208 5.51 -4.03 11.96
C LEU A 208 7.02 -4.30 11.92
N SER A 209 7.44 -5.51 11.51
CA SER A 209 8.86 -5.83 11.34
C SER A 209 9.53 -5.03 10.22
N VAL A 210 8.82 -4.79 9.11
CA VAL A 210 9.31 -3.96 8.01
C VAL A 210 9.42 -2.51 8.44
N ASP A 211 8.46 -2.00 9.21
CA ASP A 211 8.51 -0.65 9.77
C ASP A 211 9.71 -0.46 10.71
N PHE A 212 9.99 -1.45 11.57
CA PHE A 212 11.20 -1.44 12.39
C PHE A 212 12.47 -1.49 11.55
N ALA A 213 12.49 -2.23 10.45
CA ALA A 213 13.62 -2.25 9.54
C ALA A 213 13.84 -0.88 8.87
N ILE A 214 12.76 -0.19 8.45
CA ILE A 214 12.83 1.18 7.90
C ILE A 214 13.31 2.17 8.99
N LEU A 215 12.86 2.02 10.22
CA LEU A 215 13.35 2.80 11.35
C LEU A 215 14.85 2.57 11.61
N GLY A 216 15.31 1.32 11.55
CA GLY A 216 16.73 0.99 11.63
C GLY A 216 17.53 1.65 10.50
N GLN A 217 17.02 1.62 9.26
CA GLN A 217 17.62 2.32 8.14
C GLN A 217 17.66 3.84 8.37
N ARG A 218 16.62 4.44 8.97
CA ARG A 218 16.59 5.86 9.30
C ARG A 218 17.69 6.25 10.28
N ILE A 219 17.92 5.43 11.30
CA ILE A 219 18.98 5.66 12.30
C ILE A 219 20.37 5.49 11.66
N MET A 220 20.54 4.49 10.80
CA MET A 220 21.84 4.15 10.20
C MET A 220 22.24 5.07 9.05
N TYR A 221 21.33 5.37 8.12
CA TYR A 221 21.62 6.16 6.92
C TYR A 221 21.33 7.65 7.09
N GLY A 222 20.48 8.02 8.05
CA GLY A 222 20.06 9.39 8.24
C GLY A 222 19.23 9.93 7.07
N ASN A 223 19.35 11.25 6.84
CA ASN A 223 18.62 11.97 5.80
C ASN A 223 19.54 12.88 4.92
N PRO A 224 20.79 12.48 4.60
CA PRO A 224 21.62 13.27 3.69
C PRO A 224 21.03 13.20 2.27
N PRO A 225 21.17 14.23 1.42
CA PRO A 225 20.87 14.07 0.01
C PRO A 225 21.63 12.86 -0.56
N PRO A 226 21.00 12.01 -1.41
CA PRO A 226 21.69 10.87 -1.98
C PRO A 226 22.93 11.37 -2.76
N PRO A 227 24.03 10.60 -2.78
CA PRO A 227 25.20 10.97 -3.56
C PRO A 227 24.75 11.20 -5.02
N PRO A 228 25.27 12.23 -5.70
CA PRO A 228 25.03 12.40 -7.11
C PRO A 228 25.40 11.09 -7.80
N VAL A 229 24.49 10.56 -8.61
CA VAL A 229 24.84 9.50 -9.54
C VAL A 229 25.80 10.18 -10.51
N LEU A 230 27.12 10.14 -10.22
CA LEU A 230 28.12 10.25 -11.27
C LEU A 230 27.74 9.13 -12.21
N SER A 231 27.12 9.48 -13.33
CA SER A 231 26.77 8.49 -14.33
C SER A 231 28.06 7.76 -14.68
N GLU A 232 28.00 6.43 -14.78
CA GLU A 232 29.14 5.66 -15.29
C GLU A 232 29.64 6.24 -16.64
N GLU A 233 28.78 6.97 -17.37
CA GLU A 233 29.13 7.81 -18.53
C GLU A 233 30.10 8.96 -18.22
N GLU A 234 29.99 9.68 -17.10
CA GLU A 234 30.92 10.75 -16.73
C GLU A 234 32.28 10.18 -16.30
N ASP A 235 32.30 9.07 -15.56
CA ASP A 235 33.54 8.37 -15.20
C ASP A 235 34.20 7.73 -16.44
N LEU A 236 33.41 7.20 -17.39
CA LEU A 236 33.90 6.63 -18.65
C LEU A 236 34.38 7.72 -19.60
N GLU A 237 33.64 8.83 -19.77
CA GLU A 237 34.09 10.00 -20.54
C GLU A 237 35.35 10.59 -19.95
N GLN A 238 35.44 10.71 -18.63
CA GLN A 238 36.63 11.25 -17.97
C GLN A 238 37.81 10.27 -18.04
N ALA A 239 37.59 8.96 -17.96
CA ALA A 239 38.62 7.94 -18.18
C ALA A 239 39.09 7.88 -19.65
N LEU A 240 38.19 8.05 -20.61
CA LEU A 240 38.51 8.13 -22.04
C LEU A 240 39.27 9.42 -22.37
N ALA A 241 38.84 10.56 -21.82
CA ALA A 241 39.54 11.84 -21.99
C ALA A 241 40.96 11.79 -21.40
N LEU A 242 41.14 11.18 -20.23
CA LEU A 242 42.47 10.98 -19.63
C LEU A 242 43.35 9.99 -20.41
N ALA A 243 42.75 9.05 -21.16
CA ALA A 243 43.47 8.13 -22.03
C ALA A 243 43.85 8.75 -23.39
N GLU A 244 43.14 9.79 -23.85
CA GLU A 244 43.50 10.56 -25.05
C GLU A 244 44.61 11.60 -24.77
N GLU A 245 44.79 12.03 -23.52
CA GLU A 245 45.83 12.99 -23.12
C GLU A 245 47.19 12.34 -22.75
N SER A 246 47.30 11.00 -22.76
CA SER A 246 48.53 10.24 -22.46
C SER A 246 49.19 9.61 -23.68
#